data_AF-A0A7J5V209-F1
#
_entry.id   AF-A0A7J5V209-F1
#
_cell.length_a   1.000
_cell.length_b   1.000
_cell.length_c   1.000
_cell.angle_alpha   90.00
_cell.angle_beta   90.00
_cell.angle_gamma   90.00
#
_symmetry.space_group_name_H-M   'P 1'
#
loop_
_entity.id
_entity.type
_entity.pdbx_description
1 polymer ?
#
loop_
_entity_poly.entity_id
_entity_poly.type
_entity_poly.pdbx_seq_one_letter_code
_entity_poly.pdbx_strand_id
1 'polypeptide(L)'
;MEMSENQERREGHFSRAVRAGKRTYFFDVKSTRGDEKYLTITESKRKFSNEEGKFYYEKHKLFLYKEDFEKFFRGLNESINFIETGEFPEDYGAIIGEKTESGEDISFEDLD
;
A
#
# COMPACT_ATOMS: atom_id res chain seq x y z
N MET A 1 -3.44 20.85 14.00
CA MET A 1 -4.91 20.76 14.03
C MET A 1 -5.36 20.93 12.59
N GLU A 2 -5.72 19.83 11.92
CA GLU A 2 -6.30 19.84 10.56
C GLU A 2 -6.92 18.47 10.22
N MET A 3 -7.28 17.67 11.24
CA MET A 3 -7.83 16.32 11.04
C MET A 3 -9.34 16.24 11.22
N SER A 4 -10.01 17.32 11.67
CA SER A 4 -11.43 17.29 12.02
C SER A 4 -12.37 17.86 10.96
N GLU A 5 -11.90 18.68 10.00
CA GLU A 5 -12.81 19.35 9.04
C GLU A 5 -13.19 18.50 7.82
N ASN A 6 -12.50 17.39 7.55
CA ASN A 6 -12.74 16.59 6.36
C ASN A 6 -13.65 15.37 6.58
N GLN A 7 -14.05 15.11 7.83
CA GLN A 7 -14.82 13.91 8.19
C GLN A 7 -16.34 14.07 7.94
N GLU A 8 -16.85 15.30 7.85
CA GLU A 8 -18.29 15.58 7.69
C GLU A 8 -18.74 15.87 6.24
N ARG A 9 -17.85 16.09 5.26
CA ARG A 9 -18.25 16.59 3.92
C ARG A 9 -18.47 15.56 2.82
N ARG A 10 -18.45 14.26 3.10
CA ARG A 10 -18.43 13.24 2.04
C ARG A 10 -19.30 12.02 2.35
N GLU A 11 -20.61 12.24 2.36
CA GLU A 11 -21.60 11.17 2.15
C GLU A 11 -21.19 10.35 0.91
N GLY A 12 -20.67 9.13 1.11
CA GLY A 12 -20.23 8.23 0.03
C GLY A 12 -18.77 7.76 0.05
N HIS A 13 -17.94 8.23 0.98
CA HIS A 13 -16.54 7.80 1.08
C HIS A 13 -16.27 6.99 2.35
N PHE A 14 -15.71 5.78 2.20
CA PHE A 14 -15.25 4.96 3.33
C PHE A 14 -13.79 5.29 3.65
N SER A 15 -13.46 5.48 4.93
CA SER A 15 -12.09 5.65 5.40
C SER A 15 -11.88 4.86 6.69
N ARG A 16 -10.72 4.21 6.82
CA ARG A 16 -10.28 3.51 8.03
C ARG A 16 -8.84 3.85 8.35
N ALA A 17 -8.59 4.29 9.57
CA ALA A 17 -7.25 4.51 10.09
C ALA A 17 -6.83 3.38 11.05
N VAL A 18 -5.61 2.88 10.90
CA VAL A 18 -5.00 1.85 11.75
C VAL A 18 -3.69 2.40 12.32
N ARG A 19 -3.62 2.55 13.65
CA ARG A 19 -2.41 3.01 14.33
C ARG A 19 -1.53 1.83 14.71
N ALA A 20 -0.25 1.90 14.35
CA ALA A 20 0.77 0.89 14.64
C ALA A 20 2.06 1.56 15.13
N GLY A 21 2.10 1.91 16.41
CA GLY A 21 3.24 2.59 17.02
C GLY A 21 3.54 3.96 16.39
N LYS A 22 4.71 4.10 15.75
CA LYS A 22 5.12 5.35 15.06
C LYS A 22 4.52 5.49 13.65
N ARG A 23 3.80 4.48 13.15
CA ARG A 23 3.15 4.47 11.84
C ARG A 23 1.63 4.54 12.00
N THR A 24 0.96 5.20 11.07
CA THR A 24 -0.50 5.16 10.90
C THR A 24 -0.80 4.82 9.46
N TYR A 25 -1.60 3.78 9.24
CA TYR A 25 -2.08 3.38 7.93
C TYR A 25 -3.49 3.94 7.72
N PHE A 26 -3.74 4.55 6.56
CA PHE A 26 -5.04 5.07 6.15
C PHE A 26 -5.51 4.29 4.92
N PHE A 27 -6.70 3.73 5.00
CA PHE A 27 -7.37 3.00 3.92
C PHE A 27 -8.57 3.82 3.48
N ASP A 28 -8.45 4.54 2.37
CA ASP A 28 -9.50 5.43 1.85
C ASP A 28 -10.10 4.85 0.57
N VAL A 29 -11.41 4.62 0.55
CA VAL A 29 -12.15 4.26 -0.67
C VAL A 29 -12.66 5.55 -1.32
N LYS A 30 -12.28 5.75 -2.57
CA LYS A 30 -12.62 6.92 -3.38
C LYS A 30 -13.27 6.47 -4.68
N SER A 31 -14.03 7.36 -5.29
CA SER A 31 -14.61 7.15 -6.62
C SER A 31 -13.92 8.03 -7.64
N THR A 32 -13.73 7.53 -8.85
CA THR A 32 -13.34 8.32 -10.03
C THR A 32 -14.53 9.16 -10.51
N ARG A 33 -14.33 9.95 -11.58
CA ARG A 33 -15.44 10.68 -12.24
C ARG A 33 -16.48 9.74 -12.87
N GLY A 34 -16.12 8.48 -13.14
CA GLY A 34 -17.01 7.46 -13.70
C GLY A 34 -17.66 6.56 -12.65
N ASP A 35 -17.69 6.98 -11.38
CA ASP A 35 -18.22 6.21 -10.23
C ASP A 35 -17.49 4.87 -9.94
N GLU A 36 -16.34 4.64 -10.58
CA GLU A 36 -15.49 3.49 -10.27
C GLU A 36 -14.74 3.70 -8.95
N LYS A 37 -14.81 2.71 -8.07
CA LYS A 37 -14.16 2.79 -6.75
C LYS A 37 -12.73 2.28 -6.81
N TYR A 38 -11.83 2.99 -6.13
CA TYR A 38 -10.44 2.63 -5.95
C TYR A 38 -10.01 2.86 -4.50
N LEU A 39 -8.96 2.18 -4.07
CA LEU A 39 -8.41 2.26 -2.72
C LEU A 39 -7.15 3.14 -2.74
N THR A 40 -7.05 4.08 -1.81
CA THR A 40 -5.80 4.75 -1.46
C THR A 40 -5.30 4.19 -0.14
N ILE A 41 -4.10 3.60 -0.13
CA ILE A 41 -3.42 3.18 1.08
C ILE A 41 -2.33 4.20 1.37
N THR A 42 -2.39 4.87 2.52
CA THR A 42 -1.34 5.81 2.93
C THR A 42 -0.71 5.33 4.22
N GLU A 43 0.60 5.09 4.21
CA GLU A 43 1.37 4.98 5.44
C GLU A 43 1.87 6.37 5.83
N SER A 44 1.66 6.78 7.07
CA SER A 44 2.28 7.96 7.67
C SER A 44 3.19 7.56 8.83
N LYS A 45 4.50 7.80 8.67
CA LYS A 45 5.53 7.49 9.66
C LYS A 45 6.04 8.76 10.31
N ARG A 46 5.96 8.82 11.64
CA ARG A 46 6.56 9.93 12.40
C ARG A 46 8.08 9.76 12.45
N LYS A 47 8.82 10.71 11.85
CA LYS A 47 10.28 10.81 11.88
C LYS A 47 10.74 12.06 12.62
N PHE A 48 11.98 12.03 13.09
CA PHE A 48 12.65 13.17 13.72
C PHE A 48 13.77 13.63 12.79
N SER A 49 13.78 14.91 12.44
CA SER A 49 14.89 15.54 11.71
C SER A 49 15.92 16.01 12.72
N ASN A 50 17.14 15.46 12.64
CA ASN A 50 18.25 15.90 13.49
C ASN A 50 18.75 17.30 13.09
N GLU A 51 18.66 17.65 11.80
CA GLU A 51 19.11 18.92 11.26
C GLU A 51 18.19 20.07 11.69
N GLU A 52 16.88 19.83 11.69
CA GLU A 52 15.89 20.85 12.07
C GLU A 52 15.43 20.74 13.54
N GLY A 53 15.83 19.68 14.25
CA GLY A 53 15.42 19.39 15.62
C GLY A 53 13.91 19.17 15.78
N LYS A 54 13.20 18.80 14.72
CA LYS A 54 11.73 18.76 14.67
C LYS A 54 11.20 17.41 14.18
N PHE A 55 9.99 17.07 14.66
CA PHE A 55 9.27 15.92 14.14
C PHE A 55 8.52 16.28 12.85
N TYR A 56 8.56 15.37 11.88
CA TYR A 56 7.78 15.43 10.65
C TYR A 56 7.13 14.07 10.37
N TYR A 57 6.22 14.04 9.40
CA TYR A 57 5.53 12.83 8.99
C TYR A 57 5.89 12.51 7.54
N GLU A 58 6.61 11.41 7.35
CA GLU A 58 6.84 10.84 6.03
C GLU A 58 5.60 10.08 5.59
N LYS A 59 5.17 10.27 4.34
CA LYS A 59 3.98 9.62 3.80
C LYS A 59 4.32 8.80 2.57
N HIS A 60 4.01 7.52 2.60
CA HIS A 60 4.01 6.65 1.42
C HIS A 60 2.57 6.41 1.00
N LYS A 61 2.27 6.61 -0.28
CA LYS A 61 0.91 6.50 -0.80
C LYS A 61 0.89 5.53 -1.98
N LEU A 62 0.01 4.55 -1.88
CA LEU A 62 -0.31 3.62 -2.95
C LEU A 62 -1.74 3.86 -3.41
N PHE A 63 -1.93 3.82 -4.73
CA PHE A 63 -3.25 3.76 -5.36
C PHE A 63 -3.45 2.34 -5.87
N LEU A 64 -4.59 1.76 -5.53
CA LEU A 64 -4.94 0.42 -5.97
C LEU A 64 -6.31 0.49 -6.65
N TYR A 65 -6.36 0.11 -7.92
CA TYR A 65 -7.56 0.06 -8.72
C TYR A 65 -8.23 -1.31 -8.64
N LYS A 66 -9.52 -1.37 -8.94
CA LYS A 66 -10.37 -2.53 -8.65
C LYS A 66 -9.91 -3.80 -9.39
N GLU A 67 -9.44 -3.64 -10.61
CA GLU A 67 -8.88 -4.68 -11.49
C GLU A 67 -7.66 -5.39 -10.88
N ASP A 68 -6.91 -4.72 -10.01
CA ASP A 68 -5.69 -5.23 -9.41
C ASP A 68 -5.91 -5.82 -8.02
N PHE A 69 -7.11 -5.69 -7.44
CA PHE A 69 -7.38 -6.09 -6.04
C PHE A 69 -6.99 -7.54 -5.78
N GLU A 70 -7.47 -8.46 -6.60
CA GLU A 70 -7.25 -9.90 -6.39
C GLU A 70 -5.75 -10.25 -6.44
N LYS A 71 -5.03 -9.77 -7.47
CA LYS A 71 -3.59 -10.00 -7.63
C LYS A 71 -2.80 -9.39 -6.47
N PHE A 72 -3.14 -8.18 -6.06
CA PHE A 72 -2.49 -7.49 -4.95
C PHE A 72 -2.72 -8.21 -3.61
N PHE A 73 -3.96 -8.57 -3.29
CA PHE A 73 -4.29 -9.29 -2.06
C PHE A 73 -3.61 -10.65 -2.00
N ARG A 74 -3.58 -11.35 -3.13
CA ARG A 74 -2.88 -12.63 -3.24
C ARG A 74 -1.39 -12.49 -2.91
N GLY A 75 -0.67 -11.61 -3.60
CA GLY A 75 0.75 -11.39 -3.35
C GLY A 75 1.05 -10.88 -1.94
N LEU A 76 0.17 -10.04 -1.38
CA LEU A 76 0.28 -9.57 0.00
C LEU A 76 0.13 -10.72 1.01
N ASN A 77 -0.91 -11.55 0.86
CA ASN A 77 -1.17 -12.67 1.76
C ASN A 77 -0.06 -13.74 1.67
N GLU A 78 0.40 -14.08 0.46
CA GLU A 78 1.50 -15.01 0.26
C GLU A 78 2.79 -14.50 0.91
N SER A 79 3.10 -13.21 0.77
CA SER A 79 4.27 -12.60 1.39
C SER A 79 4.17 -12.60 2.92
N ILE A 80 3.00 -12.30 3.48
CA ILE A 80 2.76 -12.36 4.94
C ILE A 80 2.91 -13.80 5.43
N ASN A 81 2.30 -14.77 4.75
CA ASN A 81 2.39 -16.17 5.13
C ASN A 81 3.84 -16.67 5.12
N PHE A 82 4.62 -16.28 4.11
CA PHE A 82 6.05 -16.59 4.06
C PHE A 82 6.81 -15.98 5.26
N ILE A 83 6.51 -14.72 5.63
CA ILE A 83 7.13 -14.09 6.81
C ILE A 83 6.80 -14.85 8.09
N GLU A 84 5.59 -15.38 8.23
CA GLU A 84 5.13 -16.08 9.44
C GLU A 84 5.60 -17.54 9.52
N THR A 85 5.68 -18.25 8.39
CA THR A 85 5.92 -19.70 8.34
C THR A 85 7.27 -20.09 7.75
N GLY A 86 7.86 -19.24 6.90
CA GLY A 86 9.02 -19.57 6.07
C GLY A 86 8.70 -20.44 4.85
N GLU A 87 7.42 -20.76 4.61
CA GLU A 87 7.00 -21.62 3.50
C GLU A 87 6.68 -20.80 2.25
N PHE A 88 7.26 -21.20 1.12
CA PHE A 88 6.95 -20.60 -0.17
C PHE A 88 5.60 -21.12 -0.70
N PRO A 89 4.79 -20.28 -1.37
CA PRO A 89 3.63 -20.75 -2.12
C PRO A 89 4.03 -21.82 -3.13
N GLU A 90 3.22 -22.88 -3.28
CA GLU A 90 3.54 -24.01 -4.16
C GLU A 90 3.78 -23.59 -5.62
N ASP A 91 3.14 -22.50 -6.07
CA ASP A 91 3.25 -21.97 -7.43
C ASP A 91 4.19 -20.77 -7.58
N TYR A 92 4.93 -20.40 -6.52
CA TYR A 92 5.88 -19.28 -6.55
C TYR A 92 6.96 -19.47 -7.63
N GLY A 93 7.46 -20.69 -7.82
CA GLY A 93 8.45 -21.02 -8.84
C GLY A 93 7.91 -20.99 -10.27
N ALA A 94 6.63 -21.27 -10.48
CA ALA A 94 6.01 -21.25 -11.80
C ALA A 94 5.76 -19.81 -12.30
N ILE A 95 5.39 -18.90 -11.39
CA ILE A 95 5.16 -17.48 -11.71
C ILE A 95 6.46 -16.77 -12.09
N ILE A 96 7.57 -17.07 -11.42
CA ILE A 96 8.88 -16.52 -11.79
C ILE A 96 9.28 -17.04 -13.18
N GLY A 97 9.07 -18.34 -13.45
CA GLY A 97 9.37 -18.95 -14.75
C GLY A 97 8.57 -18.40 -15.92
N GLU A 98 7.27 -18.11 -15.74
CA GLU A 98 6.45 -17.45 -16.79
C GLU A 98 6.84 -15.98 -16.99
N LYS A 99 7.23 -15.27 -15.93
CA LYS A 99 7.67 -13.86 -16.06
C LYS A 99 8.99 -13.72 -16.80
N THR A 100 9.96 -14.62 -16.59
CA THR A 100 11.23 -14.60 -17.34
C THR A 100 11.04 -14.89 -18.84
N GLU A 101 9.98 -15.59 -19.25
CA GLU A 101 9.65 -15.76 -20.68
C GLU A 101 8.97 -14.53 -21.30
N SER A 102 8.31 -13.69 -20.50
CA SER A 102 7.63 -12.47 -20.98
C SER A 102 8.54 -11.23 -21.17
N GLY A 103 9.85 -11.34 -20.87
CA GLY A 103 10.88 -10.41 -21.36
C GLY A 103 10.96 -9.02 -20.70
N GLU A 104 10.33 -8.79 -19.56
CA GLU A 104 10.60 -7.59 -18.73
C GLU A 104 11.42 -7.97 -17.50
N ASP A 105 12.74 -8.09 -17.70
CA ASP A 105 13.73 -8.12 -16.63
C ASP A 105 13.80 -6.73 -15.97
N ILE A 106 12.98 -6.48 -14.95
CA ILE A 106 13.17 -5.33 -14.06
C ILE A 106 14.25 -5.73 -13.06
N SER A 107 15.49 -5.33 -13.33
CA SER A 107 16.59 -5.56 -12.39
C SER A 107 16.39 -4.65 -11.17
N PHE A 108 16.52 -5.21 -9.96
CA PHE A 108 16.38 -4.45 -8.72
C PHE A 108 17.51 -3.43 -8.50
N GLU A 109 18.58 -3.52 -9.31
CA GLU A 109 19.70 -2.58 -9.32
C GLU A 109 19.38 -1.28 -10.10
N ASP A 110 18.31 -1.26 -10.90
CA ASP A 110 17.87 -0.09 -11.66
C ASP A 110 16.93 0.85 -10.86
N LEU A 111 16.65 0.54 -9.59
CA LEU A 111 15.69 1.27 -8.73
C LEU A 111 16.34 2.16 -7.66
N ASP A 112 17.66 2.38 -7.72
CA ASP A 112 18.40 3.31 -6.85
C ASP A 112 18.73 4.65 -7.52
#